data_AF-A0A2P6MG38-F1
#
_entry.id   AF-A0A2P6MG38-F1
#
_cell.length_a   1.000
_cell.length_b   1.000
_cell.length_c   1.000
_cell.angle_alpha   90.00
_cell.angle_beta   90.00
_cell.angle_gamma   90.00
#
_symmetry.space_group_name_H-M   'P 1'
#
loop_
_entity.id
_entity.type
_entity.pdbx_description
1 polymer ?
#
loop_
_entity_poly.entity_id
_entity_poly.type
_entity_poly.pdbx_seq_one_letter_code
_entity_poly.pdbx_strand_id
1 'polypeptide(L)'
;MPGGFYMGDIVTCTYKTGSYYGELLETNDSRGTGVVKILAVKRHPRQGDLHNPNQTDVPFFHERPALSYQEKANIPLNQIKIYTGTVPDYTASLQEAADEYERRLEEGESSFDQQSLETLRSVRRGYPG
;
A
#
# COMPACT_ATOMS: atom_id res chain seq x y z
N MET A 1 -6.36 -1.57 -29.83
CA MET A 1 -5.02 -1.91 -29.33
C MET A 1 -5.20 -2.42 -27.91
N PRO A 2 -4.89 -3.67 -27.54
CA PRO A 2 -4.72 -3.97 -26.12
C PRO A 2 -3.38 -3.33 -25.73
N GLY A 3 -3.44 -2.12 -25.15
CA GLY A 3 -2.27 -1.39 -24.69
C GLY A 3 -1.59 -2.22 -23.61
N GLY A 4 -0.43 -2.79 -23.96
CA GLY A 4 0.43 -3.47 -23.01
C GLY A 4 0.99 -2.47 -22.00
N PHE A 5 1.53 -3.01 -20.92
CA PHE A 5 2.35 -2.23 -20.03
C PHE A 5 3.78 -2.13 -20.59
N TYR A 6 4.36 -0.94 -20.60
CA TYR A 6 5.72 -0.70 -21.07
C TYR A 6 6.64 -0.32 -19.92
N MET A 7 7.92 -0.67 -20.04
CA MET A 7 8.95 -0.22 -19.11
C MET A 7 8.99 1.32 -19.08
N GLY A 8 8.99 1.88 -17.87
CA GLY A 8 8.92 3.33 -17.64
C GLY A 8 7.49 3.88 -17.52
N ASP A 9 6.45 3.07 -17.76
CA ASP A 9 5.08 3.50 -17.53
C ASP A 9 4.86 3.81 -16.05
N ILE A 10 4.25 4.97 -15.79
CA ILE A 10 3.75 5.28 -14.47
C ILE A 10 2.45 4.50 -14.26
N VAL A 11 2.40 3.77 -13.16
CA VAL A 11 1.31 2.88 -12.81
C VAL A 11 0.87 3.10 -11.36
N THR A 12 -0.37 2.72 -11.09
CA THR A 12 -0.84 2.44 -9.74
C THR A 12 -0.87 0.95 -9.52
N CYS A 13 -0.43 0.50 -8.35
CA CYS A 13 -0.45 -0.91 -7.99
C CYS A 13 -1.06 -1.11 -6.59
N THR A 14 -1.67 -2.27 -6.39
CA THR A 14 -2.16 -2.69 -5.08
C THR A 14 -1.25 -3.81 -4.56
N TYR A 15 -0.77 -3.65 -3.32
CA TYR A 15 0.05 -4.66 -2.65
C TYR A 15 -0.41 -4.80 -1.20
N LYS A 16 -0.79 -6.02 -0.81
CA LYS A 16 -1.16 -6.34 0.58
C LYS A 16 -2.16 -5.34 1.18
N THR A 17 -3.20 -4.95 0.44
CA THR A 17 -4.23 -3.93 0.78
C THR A 17 -3.79 -2.46 0.73
N GLY A 18 -2.49 -2.18 0.65
CA GLY A 18 -1.99 -0.85 0.33
C GLY A 18 -2.08 -0.56 -1.17
N SER A 19 -2.15 0.72 -1.51
CA SER A 19 -2.10 1.19 -2.90
C SER A 19 -0.95 2.15 -3.07
N TYR A 20 -0.25 2.05 -4.19
CA TYR A 20 0.99 2.78 -4.44
C TYR A 20 1.01 3.32 -5.86
N TYR A 21 1.71 4.43 -6.04
CA TYR A 21 2.16 4.91 -7.34
C TYR A 21 3.57 4.41 -7.57
N GLY A 22 3.85 3.95 -8.78
CA GLY A 22 5.16 3.44 -9.10
C GLY A 22 5.45 3.48 -10.59
N GLU A 23 6.70 3.21 -10.90
CA GLU A 23 7.19 3.06 -12.27
C GLU A 23 7.36 1.58 -12.57
N LEU A 24 6.84 1.14 -13.70
CA LEU A 24 7.00 -0.24 -14.13
C LEU A 24 8.43 -0.46 -14.67
N LEU A 25 9.17 -1.36 -14.06
CA LEU A 25 10.52 -1.70 -14.48
C LEU A 25 10.56 -2.89 -15.45
N GLU A 26 9.71 -3.89 -15.22
CA GLU A 26 9.69 -5.11 -16.02
C GLU A 26 8.31 -5.77 -15.94
N THR A 27 7.91 -6.46 -17.01
CA THR A 27 6.77 -7.39 -17.02
C THR A 27 7.25 -8.80 -17.28
N ASN A 28 6.62 -9.75 -16.58
CA ASN A 28 6.79 -11.16 -16.80
C ASN A 28 5.44 -11.75 -17.23
N ASP A 29 5.21 -11.77 -18.55
CA ASP A 29 3.97 -12.28 -19.14
C ASP A 29 3.73 -13.76 -18.79
N SER A 30 4.80 -14.57 -18.70
CA SER A 30 4.69 -15.99 -18.34
C SER A 30 4.17 -16.21 -16.92
N ARG A 31 4.49 -15.32 -15.98
CA ARG A 31 3.99 -15.37 -14.60
C ARG A 31 2.79 -14.46 -14.36
N GLY A 32 2.42 -13.63 -15.34
CA GLY A 32 1.37 -12.63 -15.19
C GLY A 32 1.69 -11.59 -14.13
N THR A 33 2.96 -11.25 -13.91
CA THR A 33 3.38 -10.27 -12.90
C THR A 33 4.27 -9.17 -13.49
N GLY A 34 4.39 -8.04 -12.80
CA GLY A 34 5.26 -6.93 -13.16
C GLY A 34 6.04 -6.44 -11.94
N VAL A 35 7.27 -5.99 -12.17
CA VAL A 35 8.12 -5.37 -11.15
C VAL A 35 7.86 -3.88 -11.18
N VAL A 36 7.26 -3.37 -10.10
CA VAL A 36 6.97 -1.94 -9.95
C VAL A 36 7.90 -1.35 -8.91
N LYS A 37 8.58 -0.25 -9.27
CA LYS A 37 9.36 0.59 -8.36
C LYS A 37 8.43 1.59 -7.70
N ILE A 38 8.30 1.54 -6.38
CA ILE A 38 7.41 2.43 -5.64
C ILE A 38 7.96 3.85 -5.66
N LEU A 39 7.13 4.81 -6.06
CA LEU A 39 7.44 6.22 -6.11
C LEU A 39 6.68 7.00 -5.04
N ALA A 40 5.42 6.65 -4.76
CA ALA A 40 4.58 7.32 -3.77
C ALA A 40 3.52 6.38 -3.21
N VAL A 41 2.94 6.73 -2.06
CA VAL A 41 1.92 5.92 -1.39
C VAL A 41 0.55 6.54 -1.64
N LYS A 42 -0.33 5.79 -2.31
CA LYS A 42 -1.71 6.24 -2.55
C LYS A 42 -2.62 5.96 -1.36
N ARG A 43 -2.44 4.79 -0.74
CA ARG A 43 -3.24 4.32 0.38
C ARG A 43 -2.40 3.44 1.27
N HIS A 44 -2.42 3.74 2.57
CA HIS A 44 -1.69 2.95 3.55
C HIS A 44 -2.26 1.53 3.65
N PRO A 45 -1.42 0.48 3.73
CA PRO A 45 -1.89 -0.87 4.01
C PRO A 45 -2.63 -0.92 5.35
N ARG A 46 -3.74 -1.66 5.38
CA ARG A 46 -4.50 -1.85 6.62
C ARG A 46 -3.64 -2.61 7.63
N GLN A 47 -3.64 -2.13 8.88
CA GLN A 47 -3.01 -2.82 10.00
C GLN A 47 -3.91 -3.95 10.51
N GLY A 48 -3.30 -4.95 11.15
CA GLY A 48 -4.03 -6.07 11.75
C GLY A 48 -4.30 -7.24 10.81
N ASP A 49 -4.89 -8.30 11.36
CA ASP A 49 -5.22 -9.53 10.64
C ASP A 49 -6.51 -9.36 9.83
N LEU A 50 -6.39 -9.37 8.49
CA LEU A 50 -7.53 -9.28 7.57
C LEU A 50 -8.30 -10.61 7.41
N HIS A 51 -7.84 -11.68 8.06
CA HIS A 51 -8.28 -13.04 7.75
C HIS A 51 -9.32 -13.61 8.71
N ASN A 52 -9.61 -12.96 9.84
CA ASN A 52 -10.56 -13.49 10.83
C ASN A 52 -11.60 -12.45 11.28
N PRO A 53 -12.66 -12.20 10.49
CA PRO A 53 -13.86 -11.60 11.04
C PRO A 53 -14.43 -12.54 12.13
N ASN A 54 -14.53 -12.04 13.37
CA ASN A 54 -15.18 -12.68 14.54
C ASN A 54 -14.39 -13.72 15.37
N GLN A 55 -13.05 -13.70 15.44
CA GLN A 55 -12.33 -14.44 16.50
C GLN A 55 -11.42 -13.54 17.34
N THR A 56 -11.73 -13.48 18.64
CA THR A 56 -11.04 -12.74 19.70
C THR A 56 -9.77 -13.43 20.22
N ASP A 57 -9.26 -14.46 19.53
CA ASP A 57 -8.10 -15.26 19.94
C ASP A 57 -7.06 -15.37 18.80
N VAL A 58 -6.76 -14.25 18.14
CA VAL A 58 -5.55 -14.15 17.29
C VAL A 58 -4.48 -13.34 18.03
N PRO A 59 -3.41 -13.97 18.56
CA PRO A 59 -2.43 -13.32 19.43
C PRO A 59 -1.50 -12.32 18.73
N PHE A 60 -1.64 -12.08 17.42
CA PHE A 60 -0.69 -11.27 16.65
C PHE A 60 -1.40 -10.23 15.79
N PHE A 61 -1.44 -9.00 16.30
CA PHE A 61 -1.69 -7.83 15.49
C PHE A 61 -0.44 -7.53 14.68
N HIS A 62 -0.44 -7.89 13.39
CA HIS A 62 0.73 -7.70 12.54
C HIS A 62 0.85 -6.24 12.09
N GLU A 63 2.00 -5.63 12.41
CA GLU A 63 2.45 -4.36 11.83
C GLU A 63 2.74 -4.56 10.33
N ARG A 64 2.15 -3.70 9.50
CA ARG A 64 2.33 -3.72 8.04
C ARG A 64 2.76 -2.33 7.58
N PRO A 65 4.07 -2.05 7.55
CA PRO A 65 4.55 -0.80 6.97
C PRO A 65 4.20 -0.71 5.49
N ALA A 66 4.00 0.52 5.03
CA ALA A 66 3.94 0.83 3.62
C ALA A 66 5.27 0.48 2.94
N LEU A 67 5.21 0.17 1.64
CA LEU A 67 6.42 -0.07 0.86
C LEU A 67 7.32 1.17 0.84
N SER A 68 8.63 0.95 0.92
CA SER A 68 9.62 2.03 0.99
C SER A 68 9.79 2.75 -0.36
N TYR A 69 10.28 3.99 -0.33
CA TYR A 69 10.63 4.72 -1.55
C TYR A 69 11.64 3.92 -2.38
N GLN A 70 11.39 3.78 -3.68
CA GLN A 70 12.18 2.99 -4.64
C GLN A 70 12.21 1.48 -4.38
N GLU A 71 11.41 0.97 -3.44
CA GLU A 71 11.27 -0.46 -3.24
C GLU A 71 10.68 -1.11 -4.49
N LYS A 72 11.20 -2.29 -4.85
CA LYS A 72 10.75 -3.06 -6.00
C LYS A 72 9.82 -4.15 -5.53
N ALA A 73 8.56 -4.08 -5.92
CA ALA A 73 7.56 -5.09 -5.59
C ALA A 73 7.13 -5.85 -6.84
N ASN A 74 7.02 -7.17 -6.71
CA ASN A 74 6.46 -8.02 -7.75
C ASN A 74 4.94 -8.06 -7.59
N ILE A 75 4.22 -7.43 -8.52
CA ILE A 75 2.77 -7.23 -8.46
C ILE A 75 2.11 -7.98 -9.62
N PRO A 76 1.03 -8.74 -9.40
CA PRO A 76 0.24 -9.31 -10.48
C PRO A 76 -0.24 -8.22 -11.46
N LEU A 77 -0.14 -8.46 -12.77
CA LEU A 77 -0.51 -7.47 -13.80
C LEU A 77 -1.97 -7.00 -13.66
N ASN A 78 -2.87 -7.83 -13.12
CA ASN A 78 -4.27 -7.47 -12.85
C ASN A 78 -4.44 -6.45 -11.70
N GLN A 79 -3.43 -6.27 -10.86
CA GLN A 79 -3.37 -5.31 -9.76
C GLN A 79 -2.60 -4.05 -10.16
N ILE A 80 -2.08 -3.99 -11.39
CA ILE A 80 -1.40 -2.84 -11.97
C ILE A 80 -2.37 -2.10 -12.90
N LYS A 81 -2.36 -0.77 -12.86
CA LYS A 81 -3.16 0.08 -13.75
C LYS A 81 -2.33 1.27 -14.20
N ILE A 82 -2.34 1.57 -15.50
CA ILE A 82 -1.69 2.77 -16.05
C ILE A 82 -2.21 4.02 -15.34
N TYR A 83 -1.29 4.90 -14.97
CA TYR A 83 -1.58 6.17 -14.32
C TYR A 83 -0.93 7.31 -15.10
N THR A 84 -1.76 8.23 -15.59
CA THR A 84 -1.33 9.37 -16.41
C THR A 84 -1.35 10.70 -15.66
N GLY A 85 -1.57 10.66 -14.35
CA GLY A 85 -1.57 11.86 -13.50
C GLY A 85 -0.20 12.15 -12.90
N THR A 86 -0.15 13.16 -12.03
CA THR A 86 1.06 13.55 -11.31
C THR A 86 1.29 12.62 -10.12
N VAL A 87 2.49 12.05 -10.02
CA VAL A 87 2.91 11.29 -8.85
C VAL A 87 3.31 12.28 -7.74
N PRO A 88 2.68 12.24 -6.56
CA PRO A 88 3.05 13.12 -5.45
C PRO A 88 4.41 12.73 -4.86
N ASP A 89 4.95 13.58 -3.97
CA ASP A 89 6.15 13.24 -3.20
C ASP A 89 5.89 12.01 -2.31
N TYR A 90 6.90 11.15 -2.16
CA TYR A 90 6.77 9.91 -1.39
C TYR A 90 6.44 10.18 0.08
N THR A 91 7.18 11.08 0.72
CA THR A 91 7.04 11.36 2.15
C THR A 91 5.71 12.04 2.42
N ALA A 92 5.36 13.05 1.61
CA ALA A 92 4.07 13.74 1.72
C ALA A 92 2.90 12.77 1.53
N SER A 93 2.93 11.95 0.47
CA SER A 93 1.86 10.99 0.18
C SER A 93 1.75 9.86 1.22
N LEU A 94 2.87 9.42 1.79
CA LEU A 94 2.89 8.45 2.89
C LEU A 94 2.24 9.03 4.15
N GLN A 95 2.57 10.27 4.51
CA GLN A 95 1.96 10.96 5.64
C GLN A 95 0.45 11.15 5.39
N GLU A 96 0.05 11.70 4.25
CA GLU A 96 -1.38 11.86 3.91
C GLU A 96 -2.15 10.54 3.93
N ALA A 97 -1.57 9.46 3.39
CA ALA A 97 -2.19 8.15 3.38
C ALA A 97 -2.31 7.55 4.79
N ALA A 98 -1.34 7.83 5.67
CA ALA A 98 -1.38 7.42 7.07
C ALA A 98 -2.41 8.25 7.86
N ASP A 99 -2.45 9.56 7.69
CA ASP A 99 -3.42 10.45 8.34
C ASP A 99 -4.86 10.14 7.89
N GLU A 100 -5.10 9.86 6.60
CA GLU A 100 -6.42 9.42 6.13
C GLU A 100 -6.83 8.10 6.80
N TYR A 101 -5.88 7.18 6.97
CA TYR A 101 -6.17 5.90 7.60
C TYR A 101 -6.39 6.05 9.10
N GLU A 102 -5.58 6.86 9.79
CA GLU A 102 -5.76 7.23 11.20
C GLU A 102 -7.15 7.83 11.43
N ARG A 103 -7.54 8.83 10.62
CA ARG A 103 -8.86 9.46 10.74
C ARG A 103 -10.01 8.46 10.57
N ARG A 104 -9.91 7.54 9.61
CA ARG A 104 -10.92 6.48 9.43
C ARG A 104 -11.02 5.54 10.63
N LEU A 105 -9.90 5.28 11.30
CA LEU A 105 -9.85 4.44 12.50
C LEU A 105 -10.39 5.19 13.72
N GLU A 106 -10.16 6.50 13.81
CA GLU A 106 -10.72 7.37 14.86
C GLU A 106 -12.24 7.52 14.74
N GLU A 107 -12.80 7.45 13.52
CA GLU A 107 -14.25 7.36 13.29
C GLU A 107 -14.83 5.98 13.64
N GLY A 108 -13.98 4.95 13.78
CA GLY A 108 -14.40 3.59 14.15
C GLY A 108 -14.48 3.40 15.66
N GLU A 109 -15.57 2.80 16.14
CA GLU A 109 -15.76 2.51 17.57
C GLU A 109 -15.35 1.08 17.96
N SER A 110 -14.83 0.28 17.02
CA SER A 110 -14.51 -1.13 17.27
C SER A 110 -13.17 -1.28 17.98
N SER A 111 -13.01 -2.33 18.81
CA SER A 111 -11.72 -2.69 19.41
C SER A 111 -10.63 -2.94 18.36
N PHE A 112 -11.01 -3.42 17.18
CA PHE A 112 -10.12 -3.57 16.02
C PHE A 112 -9.59 -2.22 15.51
N ASP A 113 -10.42 -1.19 15.50
CA ASP A 113 -10.07 0.13 14.99
C ASP A 113 -9.08 0.82 15.95
N GLN A 114 -9.33 0.70 17.25
CA GLN A 114 -8.42 1.19 18.29
C GLN A 114 -7.05 0.51 18.25
N GLN A 115 -7.02 -0.82 18.10
CA GLN A 115 -5.75 -1.55 18.02
C GLN A 115 -5.01 -1.28 16.70
N SER A 116 -5.75 -1.12 15.59
CA SER A 116 -5.19 -0.67 14.32
C SER A 116 -4.58 0.73 14.42
N LEU A 117 -5.21 1.63 15.17
CA LEU A 117 -4.74 3.00 15.36
C LEU A 117 -3.42 3.02 16.15
N GLU A 118 -3.33 2.25 17.23
CA GLU A 118 -2.10 2.13 18.01
C GLU A 118 -0.96 1.54 17.17
N THR A 119 -1.25 0.50 16.39
CA THR A 119 -0.30 -0.14 15.48
C THR A 119 0.17 0.82 14.39
N LEU A 120 -0.76 1.57 13.79
CA LEU A 120 -0.45 2.58 12.77
C LEU A 120 0.47 3.66 13.34
N ARG A 121 0.19 4.16 14.56
CA ARG A 121 1.05 5.13 15.24
C ARG A 121 2.44 4.56 15.52
N SER A 122 2.55 3.27 15.84
CA SER A 122 3.84 2.59 16.01
C SER A 122 4.65 2.59 14.72
N VAL A 123 4.05 2.12 13.63
CA VAL A 123 4.66 2.06 12.31
C VAL A 123 5.02 3.46 11.79
N ARG A 124 4.16 4.45 12.03
CA ARG A 124 4.37 5.86 11.63
C ARG A 124 5.62 6.47 12.26
N ARG A 125 6.03 6.03 13.45
CA ARG A 125 7.30 6.48 14.07
C ARG A 125 8.54 6.03 13.30
N GLY A 126 8.43 4.98 12.49
CA GLY A 126 9.52 4.48 11.64
C GLY A 126 9.59 5.16 10.27
N TYR A 127 8.65 6.04 9.94
CA TYR A 127 8.63 6.71 8.64
C TYR A 127 9.55 7.93 8.60
N PRO A 128 10.13 8.22 7.42
CA PRO A 128 10.91 9.43 7.24
C PRO A 128 10.04 10.66 7.52
N GLY A 129 10.58 11.57 8.33
CA GLY A 129 9.99 12.87 8.66
C GLY A 129 10.27 13.94 7.62
#